data_AF-A0AAD0JCY7-F1
#
_entry.id   AF-A0AAD0JCY7-F1
#
_cell.length_a   1.000
_cell.length_b   1.000
_cell.length_c   1.000
_cell.angle_alpha   90.00
_cell.angle_beta   90.00
_cell.angle_gamma   90.00
#
_symmetry.space_group_name_H-M   'P 1'
#
loop_
_entity.id
_entity.type
_entity.pdbx_description
1 polymer ?
#
loop_
_entity_poly.entity_id
_entity_poly.type
_entity_poly.pdbx_seq_one_letter_code
_entity_poly.pdbx_strand_id
1 'polypeptide(L)'
;MHRPALLIALLCPTLATAADCTLPATLDQRQFTNLSDPLYAPDNPNAGRVVQVSFGTSAYTLDVLGTDIRIGGTYRYQRLAPHAAEIHMVEAHPDGPARYTLLLTCLTQHQGRFIYTQHDGPITPRQRQNSGRWTLQP
;
A
#
# COMPACT_ATOMS: atom_id res chain seq x y z
N MET A 1 -55.53 18.08 24.93
CA MET A 1 -55.53 16.89 24.06
C MET A 1 -54.30 16.95 23.16
N HIS A 2 -53.33 16.08 23.42
CA HIS A 2 -52.00 16.08 22.80
C HIS A 2 -52.01 15.39 21.43
N ARG A 3 -51.36 16.02 20.45
CA ARG A 3 -50.75 15.32 19.32
C ARG A 3 -49.47 16.04 18.91
N PRO A 4 -48.29 15.50 19.26
CA PRO A 4 -47.12 15.62 18.41
C PRO A 4 -46.94 14.28 17.69
N ALA A 5 -47.24 14.29 16.40
CA ALA A 5 -46.94 13.19 15.49
C ALA A 5 -45.43 13.15 15.22
N LEU A 6 -44.89 11.93 15.32
CA LEU A 6 -43.75 11.38 14.59
C LEU A 6 -42.58 12.33 14.23
N LEU A 7 -41.50 12.21 15.00
CA LEU A 7 -40.13 12.45 14.53
C LEU A 7 -39.27 11.25 14.99
N ILE A 8 -39.47 10.10 14.34
CA ILE A 8 -38.59 8.93 14.47
C ILE A 8 -38.05 8.64 13.06
N ALA A 9 -37.09 9.44 12.61
CA ALA A 9 -36.41 9.20 11.34
C ALA A 9 -34.89 9.51 11.40
N LEU A 10 -34.30 9.57 12.59
CA LEU A 10 -32.90 10.00 12.76
C LEU A 10 -31.99 9.00 13.50
N LEU A 11 -32.35 7.72 13.54
CA LEU A 11 -31.59 6.69 14.27
C LEU A 11 -31.05 5.56 13.39
N CYS A 12 -30.62 5.88 12.16
CA CYS A 12 -29.63 5.03 11.49
C CYS A 12 -28.26 5.72 11.61
N PRO A 13 -27.50 5.49 12.69
CA PRO A 13 -26.07 5.70 12.60
C PRO A 13 -25.59 4.80 11.47
N THR A 14 -25.03 5.40 10.42
CA THR A 14 -24.28 4.67 9.42
C THR A 14 -23.17 3.95 10.16
N LEU A 15 -23.37 2.67 10.45
CA LEU A 15 -22.33 1.81 10.99
C LEU A 15 -21.24 1.80 9.93
N ALA A 16 -20.21 2.62 10.13
CA ALA A 16 -18.97 2.49 9.41
C ALA A 16 -18.44 1.10 9.77
N THR A 17 -18.72 0.12 8.93
CA THR A 17 -18.09 -1.19 9.06
C THR A 17 -16.60 -0.94 8.89
N ALA A 18 -15.83 -1.15 9.97
CA ALA A 18 -14.40 -1.29 9.84
C ALA A 18 -14.15 -2.36 8.77
N ALA A 19 -13.10 -2.20 7.97
CA ALA A 19 -12.85 -3.15 6.89
C ALA A 19 -12.72 -4.57 7.49
N ASP A 20 -13.66 -5.46 7.14
CA ASP A 20 -13.69 -6.87 7.57
C ASP A 20 -12.63 -7.71 6.82
N CYS A 21 -11.44 -7.15 6.68
CA CYS A 21 -10.30 -7.77 6.02
C CYS A 21 -9.14 -7.90 7.00
N THR A 22 -8.35 -8.95 6.80
CA THR A 22 -7.15 -9.18 7.60
C THR A 22 -5.96 -9.31 6.67
N LEU A 23 -5.02 -8.38 6.79
CA LEU A 23 -3.73 -8.50 6.16
C LEU A 23 -3.02 -9.75 6.69
N PRO A 24 -2.26 -10.44 5.82
CA PRO A 24 -1.61 -11.68 6.20
C PRO A 24 -0.59 -11.48 7.32
N ALA A 25 -0.29 -12.56 8.04
CA ALA A 25 0.71 -12.52 9.10
C ALA A 25 2.15 -12.39 8.57
N THR A 26 2.40 -12.84 7.34
CA THR A 26 3.68 -12.77 6.64
C THR A 26 3.46 -12.41 5.17
N LEU A 27 4.50 -11.87 4.53
CA LEU A 27 4.56 -11.66 3.08
C LEU A 27 5.35 -12.75 2.35
N ASP A 28 5.91 -13.74 3.04
CA ASP A 28 6.65 -14.82 2.39
C ASP A 28 5.78 -15.60 1.39
N GLN A 29 6.33 -15.85 0.20
CA GLN A 29 5.72 -16.49 -0.95
C GLN A 29 4.48 -15.79 -1.50
N ARG A 30 4.30 -14.48 -1.25
CA ARG A 30 3.19 -13.73 -1.81
C ARG A 30 3.64 -12.74 -2.86
N GLN A 31 2.67 -12.33 -3.68
CA GLN A 31 2.90 -11.35 -4.71
C GLN A 31 1.90 -10.19 -4.63
N PHE A 32 2.41 -8.97 -4.67
CA PHE A 32 1.59 -7.77 -4.80
C PHE A 32 1.65 -7.25 -6.24
N THR A 33 0.53 -6.76 -6.75
CA THR A 33 0.51 -5.84 -7.90
C THR A 33 0.10 -4.47 -7.40
N ASN A 34 1.00 -3.50 -7.49
CA ASN A 34 0.80 -2.14 -7.02
C ASN A 34 0.59 -1.20 -8.22
N LEU A 35 -0.50 -0.43 -8.18
CA LEU A 35 -0.72 0.70 -9.07
C LEU A 35 -0.54 2.00 -8.28
N SER A 36 0.49 2.76 -8.62
CA SER A 36 0.74 4.08 -8.05
C SER A 36 -0.31 5.08 -8.54
N ASP A 37 -0.78 5.95 -7.64
CA ASP A 37 -1.71 7.02 -7.96
C ASP A 37 -1.05 7.98 -8.97
N PRO A 38 -1.71 8.29 -10.10
CA PRO A 38 -1.15 9.18 -11.11
C PRO A 38 -1.26 10.67 -10.78
N LEU A 39 -2.13 11.07 -9.83
CA LEU A 39 -2.48 12.47 -9.60
C LEU A 39 -1.99 13.01 -8.25
N TYR A 40 -1.68 12.14 -7.29
CA TYR A 40 -1.29 12.57 -5.94
C TYR A 40 0.03 13.37 -5.91
N ALA A 41 1.03 12.95 -6.69
CA ALA A 41 2.31 13.63 -6.83
C ALA A 41 2.78 13.56 -8.29
N PRO A 42 2.45 14.55 -9.14
CA PRO A 42 2.72 14.50 -10.59
C PRO A 42 4.20 14.43 -10.97
N ASP A 43 5.08 14.87 -10.07
CA ASP A 43 6.54 14.80 -10.21
C ASP A 43 7.13 13.44 -9.80
N ASN A 44 6.31 12.52 -9.29
CA ASN A 44 6.75 11.17 -8.99
C ASN A 44 7.03 10.41 -10.30
N PRO A 45 8.27 9.94 -10.55
CA PRO A 45 8.57 9.16 -11.75
C PRO A 45 7.79 7.84 -11.86
N ASN A 46 7.21 7.37 -10.74
CA ASN A 46 6.38 6.18 -10.68
C ASN A 46 4.87 6.46 -10.77
N ALA A 47 4.44 7.70 -11.01
CA ALA A 47 3.02 8.05 -11.17
C ALA A 47 2.35 7.19 -12.26
N GLY A 48 1.22 6.55 -11.94
CA GLY A 48 0.48 5.67 -12.86
C GLY A 48 1.16 4.36 -13.24
N ARG A 49 2.38 4.08 -12.74
CA ARG A 49 3.06 2.81 -13.02
C ARG A 49 2.42 1.66 -12.26
N VAL A 50 2.47 0.49 -12.90
CA VAL A 50 2.14 -0.79 -12.27
C VAL A 50 3.43 -1.53 -12.00
N VAL A 51 3.61 -1.98 -10.76
CA VAL A 51 4.75 -2.79 -10.36
C VAL A 51 4.26 -4.09 -9.72
N GLN A 52 4.94 -5.19 -10.02
CA GLN A 52 4.70 -6.48 -9.39
C GLN A 52 5.82 -6.74 -8.39
N VAL A 53 5.47 -7.03 -7.14
CA VAL A 53 6.43 -7.26 -6.05
C VAL A 53 6.25 -8.69 -5.56
N SER A 54 7.27 -9.52 -5.74
CA SER A 54 7.30 -10.89 -5.26
C SER A 54 8.15 -10.95 -3.99
N PHE A 55 7.59 -11.47 -2.90
CA PHE A 55 8.22 -11.52 -1.59
C PHE A 55 8.67 -12.96 -1.28
N GLY A 56 9.93 -13.10 -0.84
CA GLY A 56 10.44 -14.29 -0.15
C GLY A 56 10.53 -14.03 1.35
N THR A 57 11.28 -14.85 2.09
CA THR A 57 11.30 -14.76 3.57
C THR A 57 11.81 -13.41 4.14
N SER A 58 12.79 -12.77 3.48
CA SER A 58 13.36 -11.47 3.92
C SER A 58 13.75 -10.51 2.78
N ALA A 59 13.57 -10.97 1.54
CA ALA A 59 13.92 -10.24 0.34
C ALA A 59 12.73 -10.18 -0.61
N TYR A 60 12.76 -9.22 -1.52
CA TYR A 60 11.76 -9.08 -2.55
C TYR A 60 12.42 -8.81 -3.90
N THR A 61 11.65 -9.05 -4.95
CA THR A 61 11.93 -8.55 -6.30
C THR A 61 10.75 -7.76 -6.80
N LEU A 62 11.03 -6.61 -7.40
CA LEU A 62 10.07 -5.71 -8.02
C LEU A 62 10.31 -5.69 -9.52
N ASP A 63 9.25 -5.94 -10.28
CA ASP A 63 9.22 -5.80 -11.73
C ASP A 63 8.32 -4.62 -12.10
N VAL A 64 8.83 -3.67 -12.89
CA VAL A 64 8.01 -2.59 -13.45
C VAL A 64 7.34 -3.13 -14.70
N LEU A 65 6.04 -3.39 -14.62
CA LEU A 65 5.30 -4.07 -15.68
C LEU A 65 5.30 -3.23 -16.96
N GLY A 66 5.50 -3.89 -18.10
CA GLY A 66 5.64 -3.25 -19.41
C GLY A 66 7.04 -2.70 -19.70
N THR A 67 8.04 -3.04 -18.87
CA THR A 67 9.46 -2.68 -19.07
C THR A 67 10.37 -3.86 -18.71
N ASP A 68 11.66 -3.76 -19.04
CA ASP A 68 12.68 -4.73 -18.61
C ASP A 68 13.30 -4.39 -17.24
N ILE A 69 12.71 -3.42 -16.51
CA ILE A 69 13.24 -2.97 -15.22
C ILE A 69 12.83 -3.96 -14.12
N ARG A 70 13.85 -4.61 -13.55
CA ARG A 70 13.75 -5.44 -12.36
C ARG A 70 14.70 -4.94 -11.28
N ILE A 71 14.19 -4.81 -10.06
CA ILE A 71 14.93 -4.31 -8.91
C ILE A 71 14.73 -5.26 -7.73
N GLY A 72 15.77 -5.46 -6.93
CA GLY A 72 15.71 -6.31 -5.73
C GLY A 72 15.94 -5.51 -4.46
N GLY A 73 15.59 -6.11 -3.32
CA GLY A 73 15.87 -5.51 -2.04
C GLY A 73 15.54 -6.41 -0.86
N THR A 74 15.75 -5.88 0.34
CA THR A 74 15.33 -6.51 1.59
C THR A 74 14.12 -5.80 2.16
N TYR A 75 13.31 -6.51 2.94
CA TYR A 75 12.16 -5.90 3.60
C TYR A 75 11.96 -6.41 5.02
N ARG A 76 11.21 -5.62 5.80
CA ARG A 76 10.63 -6.03 7.07
C ARG A 76 9.15 -5.69 7.07
N TYR A 77 8.32 -6.69 7.35
CA TYR A 77 6.87 -6.54 7.45
C TYR A 77 6.43 -6.52 8.92
N GLN A 78 5.54 -5.59 9.26
CA GLN A 78 4.92 -5.52 10.58
C GLN A 78 3.44 -5.20 10.44
N ARG A 79 2.59 -6.15 10.86
CA ARG A 79 1.16 -5.90 10.98
C ARG A 79 0.90 -5.05 12.23
N LEU A 80 0.25 -3.90 12.05
CA LEU A 80 -0.07 -2.93 13.11
C LEU A 80 -1.46 -3.19 13.71
N ALA A 81 -2.41 -3.60 12.86
CA ALA A 81 -3.77 -3.99 13.18
C ALA A 81 -4.22 -5.06 12.17
N PRO A 82 -5.36 -5.76 12.36
CA PRO A 82 -5.84 -6.73 11.38
C PRO A 82 -5.88 -6.16 9.96
N HIS A 83 -6.34 -4.92 9.80
CA HIS A 83 -6.52 -4.27 8.51
C HIS A 83 -5.38 -3.31 8.09
N ALA A 84 -4.29 -3.23 8.87
CA ALA A 84 -3.20 -2.28 8.62
C ALA A 84 -1.81 -2.86 8.92
N ALA A 85 -0.83 -2.54 8.07
CA ALA A 85 0.54 -3.01 8.23
C ALA A 85 1.55 -2.05 7.59
N GLU A 86 2.80 -2.15 8.01
CA GLU A 86 3.93 -1.46 7.38
C GLU A 86 4.88 -2.47 6.73
N ILE A 87 5.43 -2.07 5.59
CA ILE A 87 6.58 -2.72 4.96
C ILE A 87 7.71 -1.70 4.90
N HIS A 88 8.78 -1.95 5.64
CA HIS A 88 10.03 -1.21 5.50
C HIS A 88 10.87 -1.88 4.41
N MET A 89 11.28 -1.11 3.41
CA MET A 89 11.96 -1.59 2.21
C MET A 89 13.32 -0.92 2.07
N VAL A 90 14.33 -1.72 1.75
CA VAL A 90 15.65 -1.23 1.30
C VAL A 90 15.87 -1.80 -0.10
N GLU A 91 15.85 -0.92 -1.10
CA GLU A 91 15.96 -1.25 -2.50
C GLU A 91 17.39 -1.05 -3.00
N ALA A 92 17.91 -2.06 -3.70
CA ALA A 92 19.24 -2.01 -4.32
C ALA A 92 19.16 -1.32 -5.67
N HIS A 93 19.21 0.01 -5.68
CA HIS A 93 19.29 0.81 -6.89
C HIS A 93 20.77 1.01 -7.31
N PRO A 94 21.11 1.01 -8.63
CA PRO A 94 22.49 1.11 -9.10
C PRO A 94 23.27 2.31 -8.55
N ASP A 95 22.61 3.47 -8.46
CA ASP A 95 23.21 4.72 -7.97
C ASP A 95 23.25 4.85 -6.43
N GLY A 96 22.89 3.79 -5.69
CA GLY A 96 22.86 3.76 -4.23
C GLY A 96 21.50 3.33 -3.67
N PRO A 97 21.42 2.82 -2.44
CA PRO A 97 20.18 2.25 -1.93
C PRO A 97 19.08 3.29 -1.73
N ALA A 98 17.83 2.92 -2.02
CA ALA A 98 16.65 3.68 -1.62
C ALA A 98 15.98 3.04 -0.39
N ARG A 99 15.53 3.87 0.56
CA ARG A 99 14.84 3.44 1.77
C ARG A 99 13.44 4.02 1.80
N TYR A 100 12.43 3.18 1.89
CA TYR A 100 11.05 3.61 1.89
C TYR A 100 10.15 2.71 2.75
N THR A 101 9.00 3.24 3.12
CA THR A 101 7.94 2.52 3.82
C THR A 101 6.69 2.46 2.95
N LEU A 102 6.03 1.30 2.93
CA LEU A 102 4.65 1.15 2.49
C LEU A 102 3.75 0.98 3.71
N LEU A 103 2.87 1.96 3.98
CA LEU A 103 1.77 1.79 4.91
C LEU A 103 0.57 1.22 4.14
N LEU A 104 0.15 0.01 4.50
CA LEU A 104 -0.94 -0.70 3.86
C LEU A 104 -2.23 -0.56 4.68
N THR A 105 -3.34 -0.41 3.97
CA THR A 105 -4.69 -0.67 4.51
C THR A 105 -5.43 -1.60 3.57
N CYS A 106 -6.11 -2.62 4.10
CA CYS A 106 -6.92 -3.52 3.28
C CYS A 106 -8.35 -2.98 3.09
N LEU A 107 -8.91 -3.28 1.92
CA LEU A 107 -10.33 -3.06 1.59
C LEU A 107 -11.05 -4.41 1.46
N THR A 108 -10.35 -5.44 0.98
CA THR A 108 -10.77 -6.84 1.01
C THR A 108 -9.58 -7.71 1.41
N GLN A 109 -9.75 -9.03 1.47
CA GLN A 109 -8.64 -9.96 1.76
C GLN A 109 -7.51 -9.90 0.70
N HIS A 110 -7.81 -9.42 -0.51
CA HIS A 110 -6.90 -9.47 -1.67
C HIS A 110 -6.63 -8.10 -2.29
N GLN A 111 -7.14 -7.00 -1.73
CA GLN A 111 -6.85 -5.68 -2.26
C GLN A 111 -6.94 -4.60 -1.20
N GLY A 112 -6.27 -3.49 -1.46
CA GLY A 112 -6.32 -2.33 -0.58
C GLY A 112 -5.60 -1.11 -1.13
N ARG A 113 -5.23 -0.22 -0.22
CA ARG A 113 -4.48 1.00 -0.52
C ARG A 113 -3.13 0.97 0.16
N PHE A 114 -2.18 1.70 -0.41
CA PHE A 114 -0.93 1.98 0.25
C PHE A 114 -0.61 3.47 0.24
N ILE A 115 0.15 3.91 1.24
CA ILE A 115 0.92 5.14 1.22
C ILE A 115 2.40 4.75 1.13
N TYR A 116 3.08 5.26 0.12
CA TYR A 116 4.51 5.12 -0.09
C TYR A 116 5.21 6.36 0.46
N THR A 117 6.21 6.18 1.31
CA THR A 117 7.07 7.26 1.80
C THR A 117 8.53 6.89 1.61
N GLN A 118 9.23 7.60 0.72
CA GLN A 118 10.68 7.51 0.56
C GLN A 118 11.36 8.42 1.58
N HIS A 119 12.18 7.83 2.44
CA HIS A 119 12.96 8.54 3.46
C HIS A 119 14.31 9.01 2.92
N ASP A 120 14.87 8.24 1.99
CA ASP A 120 16.08 8.57 1.25
C ASP A 120 16.18 7.75 -0.05
N GLY A 121 16.91 8.24 -1.03
CA GLY A 121 17.22 7.52 -2.26
C GLY A 121 18.13 8.33 -3.18
N PRO A 122 18.69 7.69 -4.23
CA PRO A 122 19.65 8.32 -5.12
C PRO A 122 19.01 9.27 -6.14
N ILE A 123 17.71 9.11 -6.42
CA ILE A 123 16.97 9.91 -7.42
C ILE A 123 16.29 11.09 -6.72
N THR A 124 16.45 12.30 -7.25
CA THR A 124 15.75 13.49 -6.75
C THR A 124 14.27 13.50 -7.16
N PRO A 125 13.36 13.96 -6.28
CA PRO A 125 13.61 14.35 -4.89
C PRO A 125 13.92 13.12 -4.01
N ARG A 126 14.96 13.25 -3.16
CA ARG A 126 15.45 12.14 -2.30
C ARG A 126 14.41 11.67 -1.29
N GLN A 127 13.48 12.56 -0.93
CA GLN A 127 12.33 12.28 -0.08
C GLN A 127 11.07 12.61 -0.87
N ARG A 128 10.09 11.71 -0.84
CA ARG A 128 8.82 11.89 -1.54
C ARG A 128 7.77 10.96 -0.98
N GLN A 129 6.52 11.32 -1.21
CA GLN A 129 5.38 10.52 -0.83
C GLN A 129 4.49 10.27 -2.06
N ASN A 130 3.90 9.08 -2.13
CA ASN A 130 2.81 8.80 -3.05
C ASN A 130 1.76 7.91 -2.38
N SER A 131 0.63 7.71 -3.03
CA SER A 131 -0.34 6.68 -2.66
C SER A 131 -0.60 5.74 -3.82
N GLY A 132 -1.39 4.70 -3.58
CA GLY A 132 -1.82 3.80 -4.64
C GLY A 132 -2.72 2.69 -4.14
N ARG A 133 -2.93 1.71 -5.01
CA ARG A 133 -3.71 0.49 -4.74
C ARG A 133 -2.82 -0.73 -4.90
N TRP A 134 -3.06 -1.73 -4.08
CA TRP A 134 -2.42 -3.03 -4.20
C TRP A 134 -3.47 -4.13 -4.37
N THR A 135 -3.12 -5.17 -5.12
CA THR A 135 -3.80 -6.47 -5.11
C THR A 135 -2.81 -7.55 -4.67
N LEU A 136 -3.29 -8.52 -3.91
CA LEU A 136 -2.51 -9.60 -3.32
C LEU A 136 -2.89 -10.94 -3.95
N GLN A 137 -1.89 -11.60 -4.52
CA GLN A 137 -1.95 -12.98 -4.97
C GLN A 137 -1.22 -13.88 -3.96
N PRO A 138 -1.84 -14.99 -3.54
CA PRO A 138 -1.23 -15.97 -2.64
C PRO A 138 -0.08 -16.73 -3.30
#